data_AF-S3D430-F1
#
_entry.id   AF-S3D430-F1
#
_cell.length_a   1.000
_cell.length_b   1.000
_cell.length_c   1.000
_cell.angle_alpha   90.00
_cell.angle_beta   90.00
_cell.angle_gamma   90.00
#
_symmetry.space_group_name_H-M   'P 1'
#
loop_
_entity.id
_entity.type
_entity.pdbx_description
1 polymer ?
#
loop_
_entity_poly.entity_id
_entity_poly.type
_entity_poly.pdbx_seq_one_letter_code
_entity_poly.pdbx_strand_id
1 'polypeptide(L)'
;MARLSAAGSAVPADHKHLDLTRMIARLQTTLVTPDAAQEYRLRISELEREKVGKNLEYASNLLLKLEQDAQNIRVLSKKQEMQTDLSRKRDALARLQERLADLNDAGNIDDSSEGEDLIGEDTPSEGADDTQVEDTTRYSPPIPQPQIPSSTSHSSSSPPSTLRNRRTAPTEPDDSSFATTTSSHIPTTKESLLSHNRAEQESLTSSLLTMASALRESSLAFATSLEEEKDILENTASGMEKNEDGLRFAGERMGMLRRVSEGRGWLGRMLMYAWIAGLMVIALLVVFVMPKLRF
;
A
#
# COMPACT_ATOMS: atom_id res chain seq x y z
N MET A 1 27.77 43.00 10.54
CA MET A 1 27.49 42.63 9.14
C MET A 1 27.10 41.17 9.08
N ALA A 2 25.97 40.89 8.45
CA ALA A 2 25.20 39.66 8.51
C ALA A 2 25.86 38.48 7.79
N ARG A 3 25.78 37.29 8.39
CA ARG A 3 25.87 35.99 7.71
C ARG A 3 24.72 35.11 8.20
N LEU A 4 23.52 35.48 7.80
CA LEU A 4 22.33 34.62 7.82
C LEU A 4 22.02 34.31 6.36
N SER A 5 22.51 33.18 5.86
CA SER A 5 22.03 32.68 4.58
C SER A 5 22.29 31.18 4.41
N ALA A 6 21.24 30.49 3.97
CA ALA A 6 21.23 29.17 3.31
C ALA A 6 21.21 27.88 4.14
N ALA A 7 20.33 27.76 5.15
CA ALA A 7 19.96 26.45 5.72
C ALA A 7 18.53 25.98 5.34
N GLY A 8 17.82 26.70 4.47
CA GLY A 8 16.38 26.52 4.25
C GLY A 8 15.93 25.72 3.01
N SER A 9 16.82 25.09 2.24
CA SER A 9 16.43 24.47 0.95
C SER A 9 16.79 22.99 0.75
N ALA A 10 17.33 22.29 1.77
CA ALA A 10 17.78 20.90 1.61
C ALA A 10 16.69 19.84 1.86
N VAL A 11 15.72 20.15 2.72
CA VAL A 11 14.62 19.24 3.12
C VAL A 11 13.75 18.71 1.94
N PRO A 12 13.48 19.47 0.85
CA PRO A 12 12.62 18.97 -0.21
C PRO A 12 13.25 17.88 -1.11
N ALA A 13 14.58 17.77 -1.14
CA ALA A 13 15.25 16.72 -1.92
C ALA A 13 15.19 15.36 -1.18
N ASP A 14 15.28 15.40 0.14
CA ASP A 14 15.36 14.21 0.98
C ASP A 14 14.02 13.45 1.02
N HIS A 15 12.88 14.15 1.07
CA HIS A 15 11.57 13.48 1.02
C HIS A 15 11.34 12.80 -0.34
N LYS A 16 11.71 13.43 -1.46
CA LYS A 16 11.57 12.84 -2.80
C LYS A 16 12.38 11.55 -2.90
N HIS A 17 13.56 11.52 -2.29
CA HIS A 17 14.44 10.37 -2.26
C HIS A 17 13.86 9.22 -1.41
N LEU A 18 13.28 9.55 -0.25
CA LEU A 18 12.58 8.61 0.62
C LEU A 18 11.33 8.04 -0.07
N ASP A 19 10.54 8.89 -0.72
CA ASP A 19 9.34 8.51 -1.46
C ASP A 19 9.67 7.54 -2.60
N LEU A 20 10.72 7.84 -3.38
CA LEU A 20 11.21 6.95 -4.43
C LEU A 20 11.64 5.60 -3.85
N THR A 21 12.36 5.60 -2.73
CA THR A 21 12.89 4.38 -2.10
C THR A 21 11.75 3.50 -1.58
N ARG A 22 10.76 4.08 -0.91
CA ARG A 22 9.54 3.38 -0.45
C ARG A 22 8.74 2.84 -1.63
N MET A 23 8.61 3.61 -2.70
CA MET A 23 7.89 3.20 -3.90
C MET A 23 8.58 2.03 -4.61
N ILE A 24 9.90 2.06 -4.77
CA ILE A 24 10.69 0.95 -5.34
C ILE A 24 10.55 -0.29 -4.46
N ALA A 25 10.67 -0.17 -3.13
CA ALA A 25 10.51 -1.31 -2.22
C ALA A 25 9.12 -1.96 -2.35
N ARG A 26 8.06 -1.14 -2.38
CA ARG A 26 6.69 -1.63 -2.59
C ARG A 26 6.52 -2.30 -3.95
N LEU A 27 7.05 -1.71 -5.03
CA LEU A 27 7.01 -2.30 -6.36
C LEU A 27 7.78 -3.62 -6.42
N GLN A 28 8.94 -3.73 -5.76
CA GLN A 28 9.67 -4.99 -5.65
C GLN A 28 8.85 -6.05 -4.92
N THR A 29 8.20 -5.72 -3.81
CA THR A 29 7.32 -6.66 -3.11
C THR A 29 6.15 -7.11 -3.99
N THR A 30 5.55 -6.20 -4.76
CA THR A 30 4.40 -6.51 -5.63
C THR A 30 4.78 -7.28 -6.89
N LEU A 31 5.95 -7.02 -7.49
CA LEU A 31 6.35 -7.59 -8.80
C LEU A 31 7.36 -8.74 -8.71
N VAL A 32 8.25 -8.74 -7.71
CA VAL A 32 9.40 -9.66 -7.61
C VAL A 32 9.16 -10.74 -6.56
N THR A 33 8.48 -10.42 -5.46
CA THR A 33 8.03 -11.41 -4.46
C THR A 33 6.51 -11.41 -4.35
N PRO A 34 5.77 -11.68 -5.44
CA PRO A 34 4.33 -11.62 -5.39
C PRO A 34 3.81 -12.71 -4.44
N ASP A 35 2.87 -12.34 -3.58
CA ASP A 35 2.03 -13.29 -2.85
C ASP A 35 1.21 -14.08 -3.89
N ALA A 36 0.94 -15.36 -3.67
CA ALA A 36 0.34 -16.23 -4.70
C ALA A 36 -1.02 -15.69 -5.21
N ALA A 37 -1.78 -15.04 -4.32
CA ALA A 37 -3.03 -14.36 -4.67
C ALA A 37 -2.81 -13.08 -5.48
N GLN A 38 -1.72 -12.34 -5.25
CA GLN A 38 -1.39 -11.13 -6.02
C GLN A 38 -0.84 -11.48 -7.40
N GLU A 39 -0.03 -12.53 -7.52
CA GLU A 39 0.47 -13.02 -8.82
C GLU A 39 -0.70 -13.42 -9.73
N TYR A 40 -1.68 -14.14 -9.19
CA TYR A 40 -2.91 -14.51 -9.90
C TYR A 40 -3.69 -13.28 -10.37
N ARG A 41 -3.84 -12.26 -9.51
CA ARG A 41 -4.54 -11.02 -9.88
C ARG A 41 -3.78 -10.18 -10.88
N LEU A 42 -2.46 -10.08 -10.80
CA LEU A 42 -1.61 -9.39 -11.77
C LEU A 42 -1.65 -10.08 -13.14
N ARG A 43 -1.81 -11.41 -13.17
CA ARG A 43 -1.97 -12.16 -14.43
C ARG A 43 -3.33 -11.97 -15.06
N ILE A 44 -4.41 -11.97 -14.28
CA ILE A 44 -5.78 -11.93 -14.80
C ILE A 44 -6.28 -10.50 -15.01
N SER A 45 -5.95 -9.58 -14.10
CA SER A 45 -6.45 -8.22 -14.12
C SER A 45 -5.46 -7.29 -14.81
N GLU A 46 -5.74 -6.96 -16.07
CA GLU A 46 -5.01 -5.93 -16.83
C GLU A 46 -5.00 -4.58 -16.09
N LEU A 47 -6.11 -4.23 -15.43
CA LEU A 47 -6.23 -3.01 -14.64
C LEU A 47 -5.22 -2.95 -13.49
N GLU A 48 -4.82 -4.08 -12.92
CA GLU A 48 -3.78 -4.12 -11.89
C GLU A 48 -2.39 -3.95 -12.50
N ARG A 49 -2.13 -4.55 -13.66
CA ARG A 49 -0.89 -4.31 -14.43
C ARG A 49 -0.75 -2.84 -14.80
N GLU A 50 -1.81 -2.21 -15.29
CA GLU A 50 -1.80 -0.80 -15.68
C GLU A 50 -1.52 0.11 -14.47
N LYS A 51 -2.17 -0.15 -13.32
CA LYS A 51 -1.90 0.60 -12.08
C LYS A 51 -0.45 0.51 -11.65
N VAL A 52 0.13 -0.69 -11.70
CA VAL A 52 1.55 -0.90 -11.38
C VAL A 52 2.43 -0.19 -12.41
N GLY A 53 2.07 -0.22 -13.69
CA GLY A 53 2.71 0.54 -14.76
C GLY A 53 2.72 2.05 -14.49
N LYS A 54 1.57 2.64 -14.12
CA LYS A 54 1.49 4.07 -13.75
C LYS A 54 2.32 4.42 -12.53
N ASN A 55 2.35 3.56 -11.51
CA ASN A 55 3.23 3.75 -10.36
C ASN A 55 4.70 3.73 -10.76
N LEU A 56 5.06 2.86 -11.71
CA LEU A 56 6.42 2.77 -12.24
C LEU A 56 6.79 4.00 -13.07
N GLU A 57 5.89 4.48 -13.94
CA GLU A 57 6.06 5.74 -14.70
C GLU A 57 6.30 6.92 -13.75
N TYR A 58 5.52 7.00 -12.66
CA TYR A 58 5.71 8.03 -11.64
C TYR A 58 7.08 7.91 -10.95
N ALA A 59 7.49 6.70 -10.55
CA ALA A 59 8.81 6.46 -9.96
C ALA A 59 9.95 6.87 -10.90
N SER A 60 9.81 6.59 -12.20
CA SER A 60 10.79 6.96 -13.23
C SER A 60 10.89 8.49 -13.41
N ASN A 61 9.75 9.18 -13.41
CA ASN A 61 9.71 10.64 -13.44
C ASN A 61 10.32 11.27 -12.18
N LEU A 62 10.11 10.66 -11.01
CA LEU A 62 10.69 11.11 -9.75
C LEU A 62 12.21 10.92 -9.74
N LEU A 63 12.71 9.79 -10.25
CA LEU A 63 14.13 9.54 -10.44
C LEU A 63 14.77 10.59 -11.35
N LEU A 64 14.13 10.93 -12.48
CA LEU A 64 14.64 11.93 -13.41
C LEU A 64 14.75 13.32 -12.75
N LYS A 65 13.75 13.71 -11.95
CA LYS A 65 13.79 14.95 -11.16
C LYS A 65 14.93 14.93 -10.12
N LEU A 66 15.13 13.80 -9.44
CA LEU A 66 16.20 13.64 -8.46
C LEU A 66 17.59 13.69 -9.10
N GLU A 67 17.74 13.16 -10.31
CA GLU A 67 19.00 13.26 -11.06
C GLU A 67 19.30 14.68 -11.51
N GLN A 68 18.29 15.42 -11.94
CA GLN A 68 18.44 16.83 -12.26
C GLN A 68 18.83 17.64 -11.02
N ASP A 69 18.17 17.38 -9.89
CA ASP A 69 18.51 17.99 -8.59
C ASP A 69 19.95 17.60 -8.16
N ALA A 70 20.37 16.37 -8.44
CA ALA A 70 21.70 15.85 -8.14
C ALA A 70 22.82 16.51 -8.92
N GLN A 71 22.56 16.92 -10.17
CA GLN A 71 23.53 17.63 -11.00
C GLN A 71 23.88 19.03 -10.45
N ASN A 72 22.99 19.63 -9.65
CA ASN A 72 23.17 20.95 -9.05
C ASN A 72 24.01 20.91 -7.76
N ILE A 73 24.39 19.72 -7.27
CA ILE A 73 25.21 19.59 -6.06
C ILE A 73 26.68 19.90 -6.36
N ARG A 74 27.21 20.89 -5.62
CA ARG A 74 28.58 21.40 -5.78
C ARG A 74 29.66 20.57 -5.08
N VAL A 75 29.28 19.74 -4.10
CA VAL A 75 30.21 18.89 -3.34
C VAL A 75 30.44 17.58 -4.10
N LEU A 76 31.65 17.39 -4.64
CA LEU A 76 31.98 16.25 -5.52
C LEU A 76 31.78 14.88 -4.85
N SER A 77 32.20 14.73 -3.58
CA SER A 77 32.05 13.48 -2.83
C SER A 77 30.58 13.09 -2.66
N LYS A 78 29.75 14.04 -2.22
CA LYS A 78 28.30 13.83 -2.04
C LYS A 78 27.58 13.60 -3.36
N LYS A 79 28.04 14.27 -4.43
CA LYS A 79 27.55 14.05 -5.79
C LYS A 79 27.82 12.63 -6.27
N GLN A 80 29.03 12.11 -6.06
CA GLN A 80 29.39 10.75 -6.48
C GLN A 80 28.60 9.69 -5.72
N GLU A 81 28.47 9.83 -4.40
CA GLU A 81 27.67 8.91 -3.58
C GLU A 81 26.21 8.86 -4.06
N MET A 82 25.58 10.02 -4.20
CA MET A 82 24.20 10.10 -4.65
C MET A 82 24.03 9.63 -6.11
N GLN A 83 25.02 9.85 -6.97
CA GLN A 83 24.99 9.34 -8.34
C GLN A 83 25.04 7.81 -8.38
N THR A 84 25.82 7.18 -7.50
CA THR A 84 25.84 5.71 -7.39
C THR A 84 24.54 5.15 -6.81
N ASP A 85 23.88 5.87 -5.90
CA ASP A 85 22.59 5.44 -5.38
C ASP A 85 21.47 5.58 -6.44
N LEU A 86 21.47 6.69 -7.19
CA LEU A 86 20.55 6.90 -8.30
C LEU A 86 20.76 5.90 -9.44
N SER A 87 22.01 5.53 -9.75
CA SER A 87 22.28 4.48 -10.74
C SER A 87 21.77 3.12 -10.29
N ARG A 88 21.95 2.75 -9.01
CA ARG A 88 21.37 1.51 -8.44
C ARG A 88 19.85 1.51 -8.53
N LYS A 89 19.20 2.65 -8.28
CA LYS A 89 17.73 2.80 -8.40
C LYS A 89 17.26 2.72 -9.85
N ARG A 90 18.03 3.26 -10.81
CA ARG A 90 17.79 3.06 -12.24
C ARG A 90 17.78 1.59 -12.60
N ASP A 91 18.83 0.86 -12.20
CA ASP A 91 18.95 -0.56 -12.51
C ASP A 91 17.80 -1.37 -11.89
N ALA A 92 17.39 -1.01 -10.67
CA ALA A 92 16.24 -1.62 -10.01
C ALA A 92 14.92 -1.36 -10.75
N LEU A 93 14.66 -0.12 -11.19
CA LEU A 93 13.46 0.23 -11.96
C LEU A 93 13.45 -0.45 -13.33
N ALA A 94 14.59 -0.55 -14.02
CA ALA A 94 14.69 -1.24 -15.30
C ALA A 94 14.31 -2.73 -15.18
N ARG A 95 14.78 -3.41 -14.14
CA ARG A 95 14.38 -4.81 -13.86
C ARG A 95 12.89 -4.95 -13.57
N LEU A 96 12.30 -3.98 -12.87
CA LEU A 96 10.86 -3.98 -12.59
C LEU A 96 10.04 -3.72 -13.86
N GLN A 97 10.54 -2.89 -14.79
CA GLN A 97 9.92 -2.66 -16.09
C GLN A 97 9.92 -3.92 -16.95
N GLU A 98 11.07 -4.58 -17.06
CA GLU A 98 11.21 -5.84 -17.79
C GLU A 98 10.25 -6.89 -17.21
N ARG A 99 10.21 -7.04 -15.89
CA ARG A 99 9.29 -7.98 -15.24
C ARG A 99 7.82 -7.65 -15.48
N LEU A 100 7.45 -6.37 -15.52
CA LEU A 100 6.08 -5.95 -15.83
C LEU A 100 5.75 -6.22 -17.30
N ALA A 101 6.71 -6.03 -18.22
CA ALA A 101 6.54 -6.35 -19.63
C ALA A 101 6.31 -7.85 -19.84
N ASP A 102 7.11 -8.71 -19.19
CA ASP A 102 6.91 -10.16 -19.21
C ASP A 102 5.50 -10.57 -18.73
N LEU A 103 5.02 -9.95 -17.65
CA LEU A 103 3.68 -10.21 -17.11
C LEU A 103 2.57 -9.71 -18.03
N ASN A 104 2.81 -8.62 -18.75
CA ASN A 104 1.86 -8.09 -19.73
C ASN A 104 1.77 -9.00 -20.96
N ASP A 105 2.91 -9.47 -21.46
CA ASP A 105 2.98 -10.41 -22.59
C ASP A 105 2.36 -11.77 -22.22
N ALA A 106 2.62 -12.27 -21.00
CA ALA A 106 1.98 -13.49 -20.50
C ALA A 106 0.45 -13.37 -20.38
N GLY A 107 -0.08 -12.20 -20.01
CA GLY A 107 -1.52 -11.95 -19.95
C GLY A 107 -2.19 -11.85 -21.33
N ASN A 108 -1.45 -11.41 -22.35
CA ASN A 108 -1.98 -11.23 -23.71
C ASN A 108 -2.05 -12.55 -24.52
N ILE A 109 -1.20 -13.52 -24.18
CA ILE A 109 -1.17 -14.85 -24.83
C ILE A 109 -2.38 -15.71 -24.41
N ASP A 110 -2.87 -15.57 -23.17
CA ASP A 110 -4.00 -16.35 -22.65
C ASP A 110 -5.34 -15.90 -23.27
N ASP A 111 -5.50 -14.61 -23.60
CA ASP A 111 -6.69 -14.05 -24.25
C ASP A 111 -6.69 -14.21 -25.79
N SER A 112 -5.53 -14.54 -26.38
CA SER A 112 -5.43 -14.92 -27.81
C SER A 112 -5.67 -16.42 -28.05
N SER A 113 -5.89 -17.23 -26.99
CA SER A 113 -6.12 -18.68 -27.11
C SER A 113 -7.62 -19.07 -27.15
N GLU A 114 -8.52 -18.12 -27.38
CA GLU A 114 -9.93 -18.41 -27.70
C GLU A 114 -10.30 -17.74 -29.03
N GLY A 115 -10.00 -18.38 -30.16
CA GLY A 115 -10.34 -17.75 -31.43
C GLY A 115 -10.15 -18.50 -32.74
N GLU A 116 -9.75 -19.77 -32.76
CA GLU A 116 -9.75 -20.55 -34.01
C GLU A 116 -9.51 -22.04 -33.69
N ASP A 117 -10.55 -22.87 -33.58
CA ASP A 117 -10.81 -23.93 -34.58
C ASP A 117 -11.99 -24.86 -34.21
N LEU A 118 -12.83 -25.07 -35.22
CA LEU A 118 -13.74 -26.20 -35.46
C LEU A 118 -14.85 -26.55 -34.45
N ILE A 119 -15.95 -25.81 -34.60
CA ILE A 119 -17.30 -26.38 -34.66
C ILE A 119 -17.32 -27.47 -35.76
N GLY A 120 -17.42 -28.72 -35.37
CA GLY A 120 -17.66 -29.83 -36.31
C GLY A 120 -17.28 -31.18 -35.73
N GLU A 121 -18.22 -31.85 -35.07
CA GLU A 121 -18.68 -33.19 -35.45
C GLU A 121 -19.82 -33.64 -34.50
N ASP A 122 -20.89 -34.13 -35.12
CA ASP A 122 -22.10 -34.71 -34.52
C ASP A 122 -21.84 -35.75 -33.42
N THR A 123 -22.53 -35.62 -32.29
CA THR A 123 -23.06 -36.78 -31.55
C THR A 123 -24.48 -36.48 -31.07
N PRO A 124 -25.53 -37.09 -31.66
CA PRO A 124 -26.86 -37.07 -31.07
C PRO A 124 -26.92 -38.19 -30.02
N SER A 125 -27.17 -37.84 -28.76
CA SER A 125 -27.58 -38.83 -27.76
C SER A 125 -28.86 -38.38 -27.09
N GLU A 126 -29.94 -39.08 -27.46
CA GLU A 126 -31.21 -39.16 -26.76
C GLU A 126 -31.04 -39.46 -25.27
N GLY A 127 -31.92 -38.87 -24.45
CA GLY A 127 -32.06 -39.17 -23.03
C GLY A 127 -33.12 -38.28 -22.40
N ALA A 128 -34.34 -38.81 -22.33
CA ALA A 128 -35.50 -38.24 -21.66
C ALA A 128 -35.25 -37.96 -20.15
N ASP A 129 -35.90 -36.95 -19.58
CA ASP A 129 -37.11 -37.12 -18.76
C ASP A 129 -37.62 -35.77 -18.21
N ASP A 130 -38.94 -35.74 -18.03
CA ASP A 130 -39.82 -34.63 -17.67
C ASP A 130 -39.55 -34.00 -16.30
N THR A 131 -39.81 -32.69 -16.15
CA THR A 131 -40.62 -32.12 -15.05
C THR A 131 -40.97 -30.67 -15.37
N GLN A 132 -42.26 -30.43 -15.66
CA GLN A 132 -42.90 -29.12 -15.64
C GLN A 132 -42.89 -28.50 -14.24
N VAL A 133 -42.64 -27.19 -14.13
CA VAL A 133 -43.48 -26.26 -13.34
C VAL A 133 -43.23 -24.81 -13.79
N GLU A 134 -44.32 -24.06 -13.72
CA GLU A 134 -44.62 -22.76 -14.30
C GLU A 134 -43.96 -21.53 -13.63
N ASP A 135 -43.73 -20.52 -14.48
CA ASP A 135 -44.10 -19.10 -14.30
C ASP A 135 -43.29 -18.15 -13.39
N THR A 136 -43.25 -16.90 -13.86
CA THR A 136 -42.90 -15.63 -13.21
C THR A 136 -41.56 -14.98 -13.59
N THR A 137 -41.64 -14.20 -14.67
CA THR A 137 -41.25 -12.77 -14.78
C THR A 137 -40.14 -12.15 -13.91
N ARG A 138 -39.35 -11.32 -14.61
CA ARG A 138 -38.56 -10.14 -14.19
C ARG A 138 -37.07 -10.34 -13.92
N TYR A 139 -36.34 -10.16 -15.01
CA TYR A 139 -35.03 -9.53 -15.07
C TYR A 139 -35.08 -8.10 -14.47
N SER A 140 -34.29 -7.85 -13.42
CA SER A 140 -33.86 -6.51 -12.99
C SER A 140 -32.46 -6.62 -12.38
N PRO A 141 -31.55 -5.67 -12.67
CA PRO A 141 -30.13 -5.75 -12.32
C PRO A 141 -29.85 -5.53 -10.82
N PRO A 142 -28.74 -6.07 -10.26
CA PRO A 142 -28.36 -5.82 -8.89
C PRO A 142 -27.66 -4.45 -8.74
N ILE A 143 -28.26 -3.58 -7.92
CA ILE A 143 -27.60 -2.39 -7.36
C ILE A 143 -26.99 -2.79 -6.01
N PRO A 144 -25.75 -2.39 -5.68
CA PRO A 144 -25.11 -2.68 -4.40
C PRO A 144 -25.59 -1.71 -3.31
N GLN A 145 -25.92 -2.23 -2.13
CA GLN A 145 -26.02 -1.45 -0.89
C GLN A 145 -25.25 -2.10 0.26
N PRO A 146 -24.82 -1.29 1.26
CA PRO A 146 -23.63 -1.51 2.08
C PRO A 146 -23.96 -2.00 3.49
N GLN A 147 -23.10 -2.84 4.07
CA GLN A 147 -23.18 -3.24 5.48
C GLN A 147 -21.81 -3.18 6.19
N ILE A 148 -21.78 -2.20 7.09
CA ILE A 148 -21.00 -1.86 8.30
C ILE A 148 -20.27 -3.06 8.97
N PRO A 149 -19.03 -2.85 9.49
CA PRO A 149 -18.15 -3.91 10.01
C PRO A 149 -18.44 -4.33 11.46
N SER A 150 -18.39 -5.65 11.69
CA SER A 150 -18.37 -6.25 13.03
C SER A 150 -16.93 -6.50 13.50
N SER A 151 -16.60 -5.84 14.61
CA SER A 151 -15.60 -6.10 15.65
C SER A 151 -14.70 -7.36 15.61
N THR A 152 -13.39 -7.08 15.68
CA THR A 152 -12.40 -7.56 16.67
C THR A 152 -12.30 -9.06 16.96
N SER A 153 -11.22 -9.66 16.47
CA SER A 153 -10.50 -10.74 17.18
C SER A 153 -9.00 -10.45 17.18
N HIS A 154 -8.47 -10.25 18.38
CA HIS A 154 -7.06 -10.03 18.68
C HIS A 154 -6.25 -11.29 18.42
N SER A 155 -5.29 -11.24 17.50
CA SER A 155 -4.21 -12.22 17.39
C SER A 155 -2.95 -11.67 18.08
N SER A 156 -2.70 -12.21 19.27
CA SER A 156 -1.44 -12.09 20.00
C SER A 156 -0.30 -12.72 19.19
N SER A 157 0.62 -11.91 18.67
CA SER A 157 1.89 -12.39 18.13
C SER A 157 2.96 -12.36 19.21
N SER A 158 3.39 -13.55 19.62
CA SER A 158 4.57 -13.79 20.44
C SER A 158 5.84 -13.70 19.58
N PRO A 159 6.96 -13.18 20.09
CA PRO A 159 8.22 -13.16 19.35
C PRO A 159 8.89 -14.56 19.34
N PRO A 160 9.50 -15.00 18.22
CA PRO A 160 10.18 -16.29 18.15
C PRO A 160 11.48 -16.29 18.97
N SER A 161 11.55 -17.19 19.95
CA SER A 161 12.76 -17.52 20.70
C SER A 161 13.69 -18.39 19.84
N THR A 162 14.87 -17.89 19.49
CA THR A 162 15.96 -18.67 18.87
C THR A 162 17.09 -18.90 19.87
N LEU A 163 16.91 -19.87 20.76
CA LEU A 163 18.00 -20.45 21.56
C LEU A 163 18.32 -21.85 21.03
N ARG A 164 19.20 -21.93 20.03
CA ARG A 164 19.77 -23.21 19.58
C ARG A 164 21.19 -23.34 20.15
N ASN A 165 21.26 -23.95 21.34
CA ASN A 165 22.49 -24.31 22.03
C ASN A 165 23.24 -25.38 21.21
N ARG A 166 24.29 -24.95 20.51
CA ARG A 166 25.15 -25.80 19.69
C ARG A 166 26.29 -26.34 20.56
N ARG A 167 26.03 -27.45 21.27
CA ARG A 167 27.05 -28.20 22.01
C ARG A 167 27.68 -29.22 21.07
N THR A 168 28.78 -28.85 20.42
CA THR A 168 29.67 -29.79 19.74
C THR A 168 30.68 -30.31 20.75
N ALA A 169 30.53 -31.58 21.14
CA ALA A 169 31.58 -32.34 21.82
C ALA A 169 32.62 -32.80 20.77
N PRO A 170 33.92 -32.63 21.04
CA PRO A 170 34.96 -33.39 20.34
C PRO A 170 35.33 -34.64 21.15
N THR A 171 35.42 -35.76 20.44
CA THR A 171 35.80 -37.09 20.91
C THR A 171 37.27 -37.38 20.52
N GLU A 172 38.01 -37.94 21.49
CA GLU A 172 39.23 -38.81 21.38
C GLU A 172 40.61 -38.22 21.05
N PRO A 173 41.74 -38.93 21.31
CA PRO A 173 42.07 -39.90 22.39
C PRO A 173 43.51 -39.73 22.98
N ASP A 174 43.84 -40.56 23.97
CA ASP A 174 45.19 -41.02 24.39
C ASP A 174 46.27 -39.99 24.82
N ASP A 175 46.58 -39.97 26.13
CA ASP A 175 47.86 -40.53 26.60
C ASP A 175 47.83 -40.75 28.13
N SER A 176 48.08 -41.99 28.53
CA SER A 176 48.09 -42.42 29.93
C SER A 176 49.54 -42.55 30.38
N SER A 177 50.11 -41.48 30.91
CA SER A 177 51.37 -41.54 31.66
C SER A 177 51.11 -41.22 33.13
N PHE A 178 50.60 -42.22 33.85
CA PHE A 178 50.61 -42.26 35.31
C PHE A 178 52.02 -42.67 35.77
N ALA A 179 52.78 -41.71 36.26
CA ALA A 179 53.93 -41.93 37.13
C ALA A 179 53.71 -41.19 38.46
N THR A 180 53.38 -42.00 39.47
CA THR A 180 53.87 -41.94 40.86
C THR A 180 54.27 -40.57 41.42
N THR A 181 53.56 -40.10 42.44
CA THR A 181 54.04 -39.88 43.82
C THR A 181 53.23 -38.79 44.55
N THR A 182 52.78 -39.15 45.75
CA THR A 182 52.77 -38.31 46.95
C THR A 182 51.89 -37.04 46.96
N SER A 183 50.84 -37.12 47.78
CA SER A 183 50.33 -36.08 48.70
C SER A 183 50.87 -34.65 48.50
N SER A 184 49.98 -33.66 48.26
CA SER A 184 49.98 -32.27 48.83
C SER A 184 49.36 -31.15 47.97
N HIS A 185 48.26 -31.31 47.19
CA HIS A 185 47.67 -30.15 46.46
C HIS A 185 46.14 -30.21 46.33
N ILE A 186 45.38 -29.69 47.31
CA ILE A 186 43.92 -29.46 47.18
C ILE A 186 43.42 -28.03 47.61
N PRO A 187 44.22 -27.05 48.10
CA PRO A 187 43.65 -25.72 48.38
C PRO A 187 43.38 -24.88 47.12
N THR A 188 44.10 -25.13 46.02
CA THR A 188 44.04 -24.29 44.80
C THR A 188 42.72 -24.44 44.04
N THR A 189 42.11 -25.63 44.05
CA THR A 189 40.87 -25.88 43.30
C THR A 189 39.65 -25.26 44.00
N LYS A 190 39.58 -25.30 45.34
CA LYS A 190 38.44 -24.71 46.08
C LYS A 190 38.47 -23.18 46.04
N GLU A 191 39.64 -22.58 46.26
CA GLU A 191 39.82 -21.13 46.13
C GLU A 191 39.53 -20.65 44.71
N SER A 192 39.94 -21.42 43.69
CA SER A 192 39.61 -21.14 42.28
C SER A 192 38.10 -21.22 42.00
N LEU A 193 37.39 -22.21 42.55
CA LEU A 193 35.93 -22.32 42.39
C LEU A 193 35.16 -21.20 43.11
N LEU A 194 35.60 -20.78 44.30
CA LEU A 194 34.98 -19.67 45.02
C LEU A 194 35.24 -18.34 44.29
N SER A 195 36.46 -18.13 43.77
CA SER A 195 36.80 -16.97 42.94
C SER A 195 35.99 -16.94 41.63
N HIS A 196 35.80 -18.09 40.99
CA HIS A 196 34.98 -18.20 39.78
C HIS A 196 33.51 -17.86 40.06
N ASN A 197 32.92 -18.39 41.14
CA ASN A 197 31.53 -18.08 41.49
C ASN A 197 31.35 -16.59 41.86
N ARG A 198 32.34 -15.98 42.52
CA ARG A 198 32.38 -14.54 42.79
C ARG A 198 32.36 -13.72 41.50
N ALA A 199 33.21 -14.09 40.52
CA ALA A 199 33.27 -13.43 39.23
C ALA A 199 31.97 -13.59 38.42
N GLU A 200 31.32 -14.77 38.49
CA GLU A 200 30.02 -14.98 37.85
C GLU A 200 28.93 -14.12 38.49
N GLN A 201 28.89 -14.00 39.83
CA GLN A 201 27.92 -13.14 40.52
C GLN A 201 28.11 -11.66 40.16
N GLU A 202 29.36 -11.20 40.07
CA GLU A 202 29.68 -9.83 39.66
C GLU A 202 29.26 -9.60 38.19
N SER A 203 29.52 -10.56 37.30
CA SER A 203 29.08 -10.53 35.90
C SER A 203 27.56 -10.46 35.77
N LEU A 204 26.82 -11.34 36.47
CA LEU A 204 25.36 -11.33 36.47
C LEU A 204 24.78 -10.02 37.00
N THR A 205 25.35 -9.49 38.09
CA THR A 205 24.93 -8.21 38.66
C THR A 205 25.16 -7.05 37.68
N SER A 206 26.31 -7.05 36.99
CA SER A 206 26.62 -6.05 35.96
C SER A 206 25.66 -6.13 34.77
N SER A 207 25.30 -7.35 34.34
CA SER A 207 24.32 -7.57 33.27
C SER A 207 22.93 -7.11 33.68
N LEU A 208 22.51 -7.39 34.91
CA LEU A 208 21.20 -6.94 35.42
C LEU A 208 21.14 -5.43 35.51
N LEU A 209 22.19 -4.78 36.00
CA LEU A 209 22.25 -3.32 36.06
C LEU A 209 22.22 -2.71 34.66
N THR A 210 22.95 -3.29 33.70
CA THR A 210 22.98 -2.83 32.30
C THR A 210 21.62 -3.03 31.62
N MET A 211 20.95 -4.17 31.85
CA MET A 211 19.61 -4.38 31.35
C MET A 211 18.61 -3.43 32.00
N ALA A 212 18.72 -3.19 33.30
CA ALA A 212 17.85 -2.25 34.01
C ALA A 212 18.03 -0.81 33.50
N SER A 213 19.27 -0.38 33.21
CA SER A 213 19.52 0.93 32.61
C SER A 213 19.00 1.01 31.18
N ALA A 214 19.23 -0.02 30.37
CA ALA A 214 18.71 -0.09 29.00
C ALA A 214 17.17 -0.08 28.97
N LEU A 215 16.52 -0.81 29.89
CA LEU A 215 15.07 -0.83 30.02
C LEU A 215 14.51 0.53 30.46
N ARG A 216 15.21 1.23 31.36
CA ARG A 216 14.83 2.58 31.79
C ARG A 216 14.97 3.58 30.64
N GLU A 217 16.08 3.52 29.90
CA GLU A 217 16.31 4.37 28.74
C GLU A 217 15.28 4.11 27.64
N SER A 218 14.98 2.84 27.39
CA SER A 218 13.91 2.40 26.51
C SER A 218 12.55 2.96 26.95
N SER A 219 12.22 2.88 28.25
CA SER A 219 10.96 3.43 28.80
C SER A 219 10.86 4.95 28.65
N LEU A 220 11.98 5.67 28.82
CA LEU A 220 12.03 7.12 28.61
C LEU A 220 11.88 7.48 27.13
N ALA A 221 12.55 6.76 26.23
CA ALA A 221 12.41 6.95 24.80
C ALA A 221 10.98 6.67 24.32
N PHE A 222 10.32 5.64 24.87
CA PHE A 222 8.91 5.39 24.61
C PHE A 222 8.00 6.52 25.12
N ALA A 223 8.28 7.06 26.31
CA ALA A 223 7.51 8.20 26.82
C ALA A 223 7.65 9.45 25.94
N THR A 224 8.84 9.72 25.41
CA THR A 224 9.05 10.85 24.48
C THR A 224 8.40 10.60 23.11
N SER A 225 8.46 9.37 22.60
CA SER A 225 7.79 8.99 21.34
C SER A 225 6.28 9.15 21.44
N LEU A 226 5.69 8.80 22.59
CA LEU A 226 4.25 8.96 22.82
C LEU A 226 3.81 10.43 22.81
N GLU A 227 4.64 11.35 23.33
CA GLU A 227 4.33 12.78 23.28
C GLU A 227 4.39 13.32 21.85
N GLU A 228 5.41 12.93 21.08
CA GLU A 228 5.53 13.32 19.67
C GLU A 228 4.41 12.72 18.80
N GLU A 229 4.09 11.44 18.98
CA GLU A 229 3.02 10.77 18.26
C GLU A 229 1.66 11.39 18.57
N LYS A 230 1.43 11.84 19.81
CA LYS A 230 0.19 12.51 20.21
C LYS A 230 -0.06 13.79 19.42
N ASP A 231 0.97 14.62 19.22
CA ASP A 231 0.85 15.84 18.41
C ASP A 231 0.53 15.52 16.94
N ILE A 232 1.13 14.44 16.40
CA ILE A 232 0.84 13.97 15.04
C ILE A 232 -0.59 13.44 14.93
N LEU A 233 -1.05 12.70 15.94
CA LEU A 233 -2.43 12.20 16.04
C LEU A 233 -3.43 13.34 16.09
N GLU A 234 -3.17 14.39 16.86
CA GLU A 234 -4.04 15.58 16.95
C GLU A 234 -4.09 16.33 15.61
N ASN A 235 -2.95 16.54 14.96
CA ASN A 235 -2.89 17.17 13.64
C ASN A 235 -3.59 16.35 12.56
N THR A 236 -3.46 15.02 12.62
CA THR A 236 -4.14 14.10 11.70
C THR A 236 -5.64 14.08 11.96
N ALA A 237 -6.07 14.06 13.22
CA ALA A 237 -7.47 14.14 13.60
C ALA A 237 -8.09 15.46 13.12
N SER A 238 -7.42 16.59 13.36
CA SER A 238 -7.87 17.91 12.87
C SER A 238 -7.89 17.97 11.34
N GLY A 239 -6.92 17.37 10.67
CA GLY A 239 -6.91 17.26 9.20
C GLY A 239 -8.06 16.42 8.66
N MET A 240 -8.38 15.32 9.34
CA MET A 240 -9.50 14.46 8.97
C MET A 240 -10.85 15.14 9.20
N GLU A 241 -11.02 15.84 10.32
CA GLU A 241 -12.21 16.65 10.61
C GLU A 241 -12.43 17.75 9.55
N LYS A 242 -11.36 18.47 9.17
CA LYS A 242 -11.43 19.46 8.08
C LYS A 242 -11.80 18.83 6.73
N ASN A 243 -11.31 17.62 6.45
CA ASN A 243 -11.68 16.89 5.24
C ASN A 243 -13.12 16.39 5.30
N GLU A 244 -13.59 15.93 6.47
CA GLU A 244 -14.98 15.55 6.69
C GLU A 244 -15.91 16.74 6.45
N ASP A 245 -15.60 17.90 7.04
CA ASP A 245 -16.36 19.15 6.81
C ASP A 245 -16.36 19.56 5.34
N GLY A 246 -15.21 19.47 4.67
CA GLY A 246 -15.10 19.74 3.23
C GLY A 246 -15.93 18.77 2.39
N LEU A 247 -15.95 17.48 2.74
CA LEU A 247 -16.74 16.46 2.07
C LEU A 247 -18.24 16.63 2.35
N ARG A 248 -18.62 17.02 3.56
CA ARG A 248 -20.01 17.33 3.93
C ARG A 248 -20.51 18.54 3.16
N PHE A 249 -19.72 19.61 3.08
CA PHE A 249 -20.06 20.79 2.28
C PHE A 249 -20.16 20.47 0.78
N ALA A 250 -19.21 19.68 0.25
CA ALA A 250 -19.27 19.20 -1.11
C ALA A 250 -20.50 18.30 -1.35
N GLY A 251 -20.85 17.45 -0.39
CA GLY A 251 -22.01 16.57 -0.40
C GLY A 251 -23.33 17.34 -0.34
N GLU A 252 -23.42 18.40 0.47
CA GLU A 252 -24.58 19.30 0.53
C GLU A 252 -24.76 20.03 -0.81
N ARG A 253 -23.67 20.53 -1.40
CA ARG A 253 -23.69 21.20 -2.69
C ARG A 253 -24.06 20.24 -3.82
N MET A 254 -23.49 19.04 -3.84
CA MET A 254 -23.79 18.01 -4.83
C MET A 254 -25.21 17.45 -4.68
N GLY A 255 -25.71 17.33 -3.44
CA GLY A 255 -27.10 16.98 -3.13
C GLY A 255 -28.08 18.05 -3.62
N MET A 256 -27.72 19.33 -3.48
CA MET A 256 -28.50 20.43 -4.03
C MET A 256 -28.51 20.40 -5.57
N LEU A 257 -27.37 20.12 -6.21
CA LEU A 257 -27.32 19.95 -7.66
C LEU A 257 -28.08 18.71 -8.13
N ARG A 258 -28.08 17.63 -7.35
CA ARG A 258 -28.84 16.42 -7.67
C ARG A 258 -30.34 16.70 -7.71
N ARG A 259 -30.86 17.37 -6.67
CA ARG A 259 -32.25 17.90 -6.64
C ARG A 259 -32.56 18.80 -7.84
N VAL A 260 -31.64 19.68 -8.21
CA VAL A 260 -31.84 20.61 -9.34
C VAL A 260 -31.75 19.90 -10.69
N SER A 261 -30.97 18.82 -10.80
CA SER A 261 -30.80 18.07 -12.05
C SER A 261 -31.90 17.02 -12.29
N GLU A 262 -32.42 16.37 -11.24
CA GLU A 262 -33.51 15.37 -11.37
C GLU A 262 -34.87 16.03 -11.69
N GLY A 263 -35.08 17.31 -11.36
CA GLY A 263 -36.35 18.01 -11.62
C GLY A 263 -36.49 18.65 -13.01
N ARG A 264 -35.42 18.74 -13.80
CA ARG A 264 -35.41 19.55 -15.04
C ARG A 264 -36.18 18.89 -16.20
N GLY A 265 -36.36 17.58 -16.17
CA GLY A 265 -37.12 16.84 -17.19
C GLY A 265 -38.63 17.15 -17.18
N TRP A 266 -39.22 17.33 -16.00
CA TRP A 266 -40.65 17.65 -15.87
C TRP A 266 -40.95 19.13 -16.14
N LEU A 267 -40.17 20.04 -15.57
CA LEU A 267 -40.31 21.48 -15.83
C LEU A 267 -40.05 21.84 -17.29
N GLY A 268 -39.07 21.19 -17.94
CA GLY A 268 -38.81 21.39 -19.37
C GLY A 268 -40.00 20.97 -20.25
N ARG A 269 -40.64 19.83 -19.93
CA ARG A 269 -41.86 19.38 -20.63
C ARG A 269 -43.03 20.34 -20.40
N MET A 270 -43.24 20.78 -19.15
CA MET A 270 -44.29 21.74 -18.80
C MET A 270 -44.10 23.08 -19.52
N LEU A 271 -42.85 23.57 -19.61
CA LEU A 271 -42.51 24.79 -20.34
C LEU A 271 -42.75 24.66 -21.85
N MET A 272 -42.46 23.49 -22.45
CA MET A 272 -42.78 23.23 -23.85
C MET A 272 -44.29 23.27 -24.12
N TYR A 273 -45.11 22.68 -23.24
CA TYR A 273 -46.56 22.78 -23.36
C TYR A 273 -47.07 24.21 -23.23
N ALA A 274 -46.47 25.03 -22.34
CA ALA A 274 -46.81 26.44 -22.22
C ALA A 274 -46.48 27.23 -23.51
N TRP A 275 -45.34 26.95 -24.16
CA TRP A 275 -44.98 27.56 -25.45
C TRP A 275 -45.93 27.14 -26.58
N ILE A 276 -46.27 25.86 -26.68
CA ILE A 276 -47.26 25.37 -27.65
C ILE A 276 -48.61 26.05 -27.43
N ALA A 277 -49.07 26.15 -26.17
CA ALA A 277 -50.34 26.80 -25.84
C ALA A 277 -50.32 28.30 -26.19
N GLY A 278 -49.23 29.00 -25.90
CA GLY A 278 -49.06 30.42 -26.25
C GLY A 278 -49.13 30.66 -27.76
N LEU A 279 -48.43 29.83 -28.55
CA LEU A 279 -48.49 29.92 -30.01
C LEU A 279 -49.89 29.57 -30.55
N MET A 280 -50.59 28.62 -29.93
CA MET A 280 -51.96 28.27 -30.28
C MET A 280 -52.92 29.45 -30.06
N VAL A 281 -52.79 30.17 -28.94
CA VAL A 281 -53.58 31.38 -28.67
C VAL A 281 -53.25 32.50 -29.65
N ILE A 282 -51.97 32.73 -29.97
CA ILE A 282 -51.55 33.74 -30.96
C ILE A 282 -52.10 33.41 -32.35
N ALA A 283 -52.03 32.15 -32.77
CA ALA A 283 -52.58 31.71 -34.05
C ALA A 283 -54.10 31.94 -34.11
N LEU A 284 -54.82 31.64 -33.03
CA LEU A 284 -56.26 31.88 -32.92
C LEU A 284 -56.56 33.38 -33.00
N LEU A 285 -55.77 34.22 -32.33
CA LEU A 285 -55.88 35.67 -32.39
C LEU A 285 -55.67 36.18 -33.83
N VAL A 286 -54.65 35.71 -34.54
CA VAL A 286 -54.42 36.06 -35.95
C VAL A 286 -55.61 35.63 -36.82
N VAL A 287 -56.08 34.39 -36.71
CA VAL A 287 -57.20 33.90 -37.54
C VAL A 287 -58.51 34.64 -37.25
N PHE A 288 -58.75 35.11 -36.04
CA PHE A 288 -60.00 35.81 -35.69
C PHE A 288 -59.93 37.33 -35.88
N VAL A 289 -58.76 37.93 -35.71
CA VAL A 289 -58.55 39.38 -35.79
C VAL A 289 -58.16 39.81 -37.22
N MET A 290 -57.38 39.03 -37.94
CA MET A 290 -56.99 39.35 -39.32
C MET A 290 -58.19 39.47 -40.30
N PRO A 291 -59.29 38.69 -40.19
CA PRO A 291 -60.51 38.92 -40.97
C PRO A 291 -61.29 40.18 -40.59
N LYS A 292 -61.07 40.73 -39.40
CA LYS A 292 -61.74 41.93 -38.88
C LYS A 292 -61.01 43.23 -39.23
N LEU A 293 -59.74 43.18 -39.61
CA LEU A 293 -58.96 44.33 -40.09
C LEU A 293 -59.00 44.53 -41.61
N ARG A 294 -59.58 43.58 -42.36
CA ARG A 294 -59.69 43.66 -43.83
C ARG A 294 -61.02 44.27 -44.33
N PHE A 295 -61.77 44.93 -43.45
CA PHE A 295 -62.97 45.71 -43.74
C PHE A 295 -62.86 47.06 -43.01
#